data_AF-A0AAV4WQH1-F1
#
_entry.id   AF-A0AAV4WQH1-F1
#
_cell.length_a   1.000
_cell.length_b   1.000
_cell.length_c   1.000
_cell.angle_alpha   90.00
_cell.angle_beta   90.00
_cell.angle_gamma   90.00
#
_symmetry.space_group_name_H-M   'P 1'
#
loop_
_entity.id
_entity.type
_entity.pdbx_description
1 polymer ?
#
loop_
_entity_poly.entity_id
_entity_poly.type
_entity_poly.pdbx_seq_one_letter_code
_entity_poly.pdbx_strand_id
1 'polypeptide(L)'
;MAGLEVLVWIHGGFLQWGSGHEPGICPSGRVAKRLNAVFVSFNYRLGALGFMALDILSQTPQDARGNYGLWDQIVALQWVQHNIRAFGGDPDKVTVFGADTGAASIMALRASEAGRGLFRTAWLLGPALTFNRTFEDLSQHNRAFFLARSGCKNDTCLRHMSAKDVVETYLWKDEPSFRIRDQNDLPIQGIYPDQLIILDGE
;
A
#
# COMPACT_ATOMS: atom_id res chain seq x y z
N MET A 1 15.06 -13.50 -27.42
CA MET A 1 15.64 -12.21 -26.99
C MET A 1 14.80 -11.70 -25.83
N ALA A 2 15.30 -11.82 -24.60
CA ALA A 2 14.74 -11.22 -23.38
C ALA A 2 15.87 -10.40 -22.74
N GLY A 3 15.59 -9.19 -22.24
CA GLY A 3 16.66 -8.31 -21.75
C GLY A 3 16.30 -6.83 -21.53
N LEU A 4 15.05 -6.44 -21.77
CA LEU A 4 14.60 -5.06 -21.62
C LEU A 4 14.51 -4.65 -20.14
N GLU A 5 14.71 -3.37 -19.87
CA GLU A 5 14.38 -2.77 -18.56
C GLU A 5 12.89 -3.01 -18.23
N VAL A 6 12.60 -3.18 -16.96
CA VAL A 6 11.22 -3.38 -16.46
C VAL A 6 10.90 -2.24 -15.51
N LEU A 7 9.90 -1.43 -15.87
CA LEU A 7 9.41 -0.33 -15.06
C LEU A 7 8.10 -0.73 -14.39
N VAL A 8 8.07 -0.77 -13.06
CA VAL A 8 6.90 -1.17 -12.28
C VAL A 8 6.35 0.02 -11.50
N TRP A 9 5.12 0.41 -11.83
CA TRP A 9 4.41 1.52 -11.20
C TRP A 9 3.65 1.08 -9.95
N ILE A 10 3.88 1.78 -8.83
CA ILE A 10 3.09 1.67 -7.60
C ILE A 10 2.40 3.02 -7.37
N HIS A 11 1.07 3.02 -7.47
CA HIS A 11 0.28 4.25 -7.32
C HIS A 11 0.23 4.73 -5.86
N GLY A 12 0.11 6.05 -5.69
CA GLY A 12 -0.21 6.68 -4.40
C GLY A 12 -1.72 6.76 -4.15
N GLY A 13 -2.14 7.72 -3.32
CA GLY A 13 -3.55 7.89 -2.93
C GLY A 13 -3.80 7.60 -1.44
N PHE A 14 -2.85 7.98 -0.59
CA PHE A 14 -2.93 7.87 0.88
C PHE A 14 -3.16 6.45 1.41
N LEU A 15 -2.88 5.42 0.61
CA LEU A 15 -3.28 4.02 0.86
C LEU A 15 -4.81 3.82 0.95
N GLN A 16 -5.62 4.80 0.54
CA GLN A 16 -7.08 4.82 0.69
C GLN A 16 -7.81 4.79 -0.66
N TRP A 17 -7.23 5.41 -1.69
CA TRP A 17 -7.80 5.49 -3.03
C TRP A 17 -6.69 5.40 -4.08
N GLY A 18 -7.08 5.52 -5.34
CA GLY A 18 -6.17 5.43 -6.49
C GLY A 18 -6.29 4.11 -7.23
N SER A 19 -5.52 4.00 -8.29
CA SER A 19 -5.51 2.82 -9.15
C SER A 19 -4.20 2.71 -9.91
N GLY A 20 -3.79 1.47 -10.20
CA GLY A 20 -2.68 1.18 -11.10
C GLY A 20 -2.90 1.68 -12.53
N HIS A 21 -4.11 2.14 -12.88
CA HIS A 21 -4.43 2.70 -14.20
C HIS A 21 -5.11 4.06 -14.14
N GLU A 22 -4.82 4.87 -13.12
CA GLU A 22 -5.45 6.18 -12.98
C GLU A 22 -5.04 7.15 -14.11
N PRO A 23 -6.00 7.67 -14.91
CA PRO A 23 -5.70 8.57 -16.02
C PRO A 23 -4.98 9.85 -15.58
N GLY A 24 -3.88 10.19 -16.25
CA GLY A 24 -3.09 11.38 -15.95
C GLY A 24 -2.08 11.20 -14.82
N ILE A 25 -2.18 10.10 -14.04
CA ILE A 25 -1.25 9.77 -12.96
C ILE A 25 -0.38 8.57 -13.35
N CYS A 26 -0.99 7.46 -13.77
CA CYS A 26 -0.27 6.28 -14.22
C CYS A 26 0.44 6.56 -15.56
N PRO A 27 1.74 6.23 -15.69
CA PRO A 27 2.43 6.37 -16.96
C PRO A 27 1.78 5.53 -18.06
N SER A 28 1.54 6.16 -19.20
CA SER A 28 0.98 5.48 -20.37
C SER A 28 2.01 4.57 -21.05
N GLY A 29 1.54 3.65 -21.90
CA GLY A 29 2.39 2.83 -22.77
C GLY A 29 3.31 3.63 -23.72
N ARG A 30 3.12 4.96 -23.83
CA ARG A 30 4.08 5.84 -24.52
C ARG A 30 5.44 5.86 -23.84
N VAL A 31 5.48 5.73 -22.51
CA VAL A 31 6.73 5.65 -21.74
C VAL A 31 7.46 4.35 -22.06
N ALA A 32 6.74 3.22 -22.07
CA ALA A 32 7.29 1.92 -22.46
C ALA A 32 7.93 1.97 -23.86
N LYS A 33 7.23 2.56 -24.84
CA LYS A 33 7.73 2.73 -26.21
C LYS A 33 8.97 3.64 -26.27
N ARG A 34 8.94 4.78 -25.56
CA ARG A 34 10.04 5.77 -25.61
C ARG A 34 11.31 5.26 -24.93
N LEU A 35 11.17 4.53 -23.84
CA LEU A 35 12.29 3.98 -23.07
C LEU A 35 12.73 2.59 -23.54
N ASN A 36 12.02 2.01 -24.52
CA ASN A 36 12.21 0.63 -24.97
C ASN A 36 12.25 -0.34 -23.78
N ALA A 37 11.21 -0.28 -22.96
CA ALA A 37 11.09 -1.01 -21.70
C ALA A 37 9.75 -1.73 -21.60
N VAL A 38 9.68 -2.76 -20.75
CA VAL A 38 8.41 -3.36 -20.34
C VAL A 38 7.85 -2.54 -19.19
N PHE A 39 6.59 -2.12 -19.31
CA PHE A 39 5.89 -1.37 -18.29
C PHE A 39 4.86 -2.25 -17.59
N VAL A 40 4.88 -2.26 -16.26
CA VAL A 40 3.94 -3.01 -15.42
C VAL A 40 3.25 -2.04 -14.45
N SER A 41 1.94 -2.16 -14.33
CA SER A 41 1.14 -1.48 -13.34
C SER A 41 0.14 -2.47 -12.75
N PHE A 42 -0.19 -2.33 -11.48
CA PHE A 42 -1.11 -3.24 -10.80
C PHE A 42 -1.91 -2.51 -9.72
N ASN A 43 -2.95 -3.17 -9.22
CA ASN A 43 -3.74 -2.69 -8.08
C ASN A 43 -3.33 -3.46 -6.82
N TYR A 44 -3.41 -2.80 -5.68
CA TYR A 44 -3.30 -3.39 -4.35
C TYR A 44 -4.50 -3.00 -3.50
N ARG A 45 -4.80 -3.74 -2.44
CA ARG A 45 -5.91 -3.41 -1.54
C ARG A 45 -5.63 -2.09 -0.81
N LEU A 46 -6.69 -1.31 -0.60
CA LEU A 46 -6.66 0.02 0.00
C LEU A 46 -7.57 0.08 1.22
N GLY A 47 -7.44 1.15 2.01
CA GLY A 47 -8.24 1.46 3.18
C GLY A 47 -8.28 0.30 4.17
N ALA A 48 -9.43 0.05 4.80
CA ALA A 48 -9.59 -1.05 5.75
C ALA A 48 -9.19 -2.41 5.16
N LEU A 49 -9.50 -2.66 3.89
CA LEU A 49 -9.22 -3.96 3.27
C LEU A 49 -7.71 -4.19 3.04
N GLY A 50 -6.94 -3.11 2.90
CA GLY A 50 -5.49 -3.16 2.73
C GLY A 50 -4.70 -3.00 4.02
N PHE A 51 -5.22 -2.24 4.99
CA PHE A 51 -4.41 -1.69 6.08
C PHE A 51 -5.08 -1.70 7.45
N MET A 52 -6.23 -2.38 7.64
CA MET A 52 -6.77 -2.56 9.00
C MET A 52 -5.89 -3.54 9.79
N ALA A 53 -5.43 -3.11 10.95
CA ALA A 53 -4.77 -3.97 11.91
C ALA A 53 -5.80 -4.39 12.95
N LEU A 54 -6.05 -5.70 13.09
CA LEU A 54 -6.93 -6.27 14.11
C LEU A 54 -6.35 -7.61 14.56
N ASP A 55 -6.18 -7.79 15.85
CA ASP A 55 -5.75 -9.03 16.50
C ASP A 55 -6.68 -10.20 16.19
N ILE A 56 -7.97 -9.93 16.05
CA ILE A 56 -8.99 -10.90 15.61
C ILE A 56 -8.76 -11.37 14.17
N LEU A 57 -7.79 -10.84 13.43
CA LEU A 57 -7.39 -11.38 12.13
C LEU A 57 -6.20 -12.36 12.27
N SER A 58 -6.11 -13.05 13.41
CA SER A 58 -5.01 -13.95 13.81
C SER A 58 -4.67 -15.11 12.87
N GLN A 59 -5.47 -15.37 11.83
CA GLN A 59 -5.13 -16.35 10.78
C GLN A 59 -4.25 -15.76 9.68
N THR A 60 -4.03 -14.45 9.69
CA THR A 60 -3.08 -13.78 8.80
C THR A 60 -1.64 -14.08 9.25
N PRO A 61 -0.73 -14.41 8.31
CA PRO A 61 0.70 -14.45 8.57
C PRO A 61 1.18 -13.23 9.37
N GLN A 62 2.08 -13.44 10.34
CA GLN A 62 2.44 -12.41 11.32
C GLN A 62 3.00 -11.13 10.68
N ASP A 63 3.73 -11.32 9.60
CA ASP A 63 4.34 -10.34 8.72
C ASP A 63 3.32 -9.54 7.87
N ALA A 64 2.11 -10.05 7.68
CA ALA A 64 1.04 -9.39 6.92
C ALA A 64 0.00 -8.66 7.76
N ARG A 65 0.06 -8.76 9.10
CA ARG A 65 -0.95 -8.21 10.01
C ARG A 65 -1.04 -6.69 9.88
N GLY A 66 -2.08 -6.21 9.20
CA GLY A 66 -2.32 -4.79 8.96
C GLY A 66 -1.55 -4.18 7.78
N ASN A 67 -0.80 -4.99 7.03
CA ASN A 67 -0.04 -4.57 5.86
C ASN A 67 -0.46 -5.33 4.60
N TYR A 68 -1.72 -5.76 4.50
CA TYR A 68 -2.22 -6.57 3.40
C TYR A 68 -1.99 -5.95 2.03
N GLY A 69 -2.13 -4.63 1.91
CA GLY A 69 -1.83 -3.90 0.68
C GLY A 69 -0.36 -3.94 0.29
N LEU A 70 0.58 -3.91 1.25
CA LEU A 70 2.01 -4.12 0.96
C LEU A 70 2.29 -5.55 0.51
N TRP A 71 1.61 -6.53 1.10
CA TRP A 71 1.71 -7.92 0.67
C TRP A 71 1.17 -8.15 -0.74
N ASP A 72 0.10 -7.46 -1.13
CA ASP A 72 -0.36 -7.49 -2.51
C ASP A 72 0.72 -6.95 -3.47
N GLN A 73 1.44 -5.89 -3.06
CA GLN A 73 2.57 -5.36 -3.84
C GLN A 73 3.74 -6.34 -3.90
N ILE A 74 4.08 -7.02 -2.80
CA ILE A 74 5.10 -8.08 -2.76
C ILE A 74 4.73 -9.20 -3.75
N VAL A 75 3.50 -9.68 -3.69
CA VAL A 75 3.02 -10.74 -4.59
C VAL A 75 3.03 -10.29 -6.05
N ALA A 76 2.65 -9.04 -6.33
CA ALA A 76 2.74 -8.48 -7.69
C ALA A 76 4.19 -8.40 -8.18
N LEU A 77 5.14 -7.99 -7.34
CA LEU A 77 6.56 -7.95 -7.70
C LEU A 77 7.16 -9.35 -7.85
N GLN A 78 6.77 -10.31 -7.02
CA GLN A 78 7.10 -11.73 -7.22
C GLN A 78 6.56 -12.20 -8.57
N TRP A 79 5.32 -11.85 -8.92
CA TRP A 79 4.79 -12.18 -10.24
C TRP A 79 5.64 -11.60 -11.37
N VAL A 80 6.09 -10.33 -11.24
CA VAL A 80 7.02 -9.72 -12.20
C VAL A 80 8.31 -10.54 -12.31
N GLN A 81 8.95 -10.86 -11.18
CA GLN A 81 10.18 -11.66 -11.14
C GLN A 81 10.03 -13.00 -11.88
N HIS A 82 8.92 -13.71 -11.67
CA HIS A 82 8.69 -15.02 -12.27
C HIS A 82 8.28 -14.97 -13.75
N ASN A 83 7.58 -13.92 -14.20
CA ASN A 83 6.87 -13.94 -15.48
C ASN A 83 7.42 -12.95 -16.51
N ILE A 84 8.14 -11.90 -16.12
CA ILE A 84 8.41 -10.76 -17.01
C ILE A 84 9.27 -11.11 -18.22
N ARG A 85 10.06 -12.19 -18.13
CA ARG A 85 10.82 -12.73 -19.28
C ARG A 85 9.92 -13.09 -20.46
N ALA A 86 8.71 -13.60 -20.21
CA ALA A 86 7.75 -13.93 -21.25
C ALA A 86 7.24 -12.69 -22.01
N PHE A 87 7.37 -11.50 -21.41
CA PHE A 87 7.02 -10.21 -22.00
C PHE A 87 8.24 -9.48 -22.58
N GLY A 88 9.41 -10.12 -22.63
CA GLY A 88 10.66 -9.56 -23.14
C GLY A 88 11.50 -8.78 -22.12
N GLY A 89 11.00 -8.64 -20.89
CA GLY A 89 11.68 -7.96 -19.80
C GLY A 89 12.76 -8.82 -19.15
N ASP A 90 13.66 -8.16 -18.41
CA ASP A 90 14.70 -8.78 -17.62
C ASP A 90 14.39 -8.65 -16.11
N PRO A 91 14.17 -9.76 -15.38
CA PRO A 91 13.89 -9.71 -13.94
C PRO A 91 15.04 -9.10 -13.11
N ASP A 92 16.27 -9.12 -13.63
CA ASP A 92 17.43 -8.50 -12.99
C ASP A 92 17.49 -6.98 -13.23
N LYS A 93 16.61 -6.45 -14.09
CA LYS A 93 16.50 -5.03 -14.44
C LYS A 93 15.16 -4.41 -14.07
N VAL A 94 14.59 -4.87 -12.95
CA VAL A 94 13.37 -4.28 -12.40
C VAL A 94 13.66 -2.98 -11.67
N THR A 95 13.05 -1.90 -12.15
CA THR A 95 12.97 -0.58 -11.50
C THR A 95 11.53 -0.34 -11.04
N VAL A 96 11.34 -0.23 -9.73
CA VAL A 96 10.06 0.20 -9.15
C VAL A 96 10.03 1.72 -9.03
N PHE A 97 8.87 2.32 -9.24
CA PHE A 97 8.71 3.76 -9.04
C PHE A 97 7.28 4.10 -8.65
N GLY A 98 7.14 5.20 -7.91
CA GLY A 98 5.88 5.60 -7.29
C GLY A 98 5.90 7.05 -6.85
N ALA A 99 4.73 7.61 -6.59
CA ALA A 99 4.57 8.94 -6.02
C ALA A 99 3.78 8.88 -4.70
N ASP A 100 4.02 9.83 -3.79
CA ASP A 100 3.32 9.90 -2.49
C ASP A 100 3.40 8.56 -1.73
N THR A 101 2.26 7.94 -1.43
CA THR A 101 2.13 6.65 -0.75
C THR A 101 2.60 5.45 -1.59
N GLY A 102 2.74 5.61 -2.90
CA GLY A 102 3.41 4.63 -3.74
C GLY A 102 4.93 4.64 -3.52
N ALA A 103 5.53 5.83 -3.43
CA ALA A 103 6.95 5.99 -3.11
C ALA A 103 7.27 5.49 -1.69
N ALA A 104 6.40 5.85 -0.75
CA ALA A 104 6.37 5.31 0.60
C ALA A 104 6.36 3.78 0.67
N SER A 105 5.45 3.14 -0.08
CA SER A 105 5.37 1.69 -0.11
C SER A 105 6.67 1.06 -0.62
N ILE A 106 7.31 1.66 -1.63
CA ILE A 106 8.63 1.22 -2.11
C ILE A 106 9.69 1.29 -1.00
N MET A 107 9.66 2.31 -0.14
CA MET A 107 10.56 2.37 1.02
C MET A 107 10.31 1.23 2.00
N ALA A 108 9.04 0.93 2.31
CA ALA A 108 8.67 -0.19 3.18
C ALA A 108 9.09 -1.54 2.58
N LEU A 109 8.85 -1.75 1.29
CA LEU A 109 9.29 -2.95 0.57
C LEU A 109 10.82 -3.09 0.55
N ARG A 110 11.55 -1.97 0.46
CA ARG A 110 13.02 -2.00 0.53
C ARG A 110 13.55 -2.36 1.91
N ALA A 111 12.83 -1.98 2.96
CA ALA A 111 13.20 -2.26 4.35
C ALA A 111 12.82 -3.68 4.81
N SER A 112 11.76 -4.26 4.22
CA SER A 112 11.27 -5.60 4.57
C SER A 112 12.12 -6.72 3.96
N GLU A 113 12.29 -7.82 4.70
CA GLU A 113 12.91 -9.04 4.17
C GLU A 113 12.14 -9.60 2.98
N ALA A 114 10.81 -9.56 3.03
CA ALA A 114 9.94 -10.10 1.97
C ALA A 114 10.05 -9.34 0.64
N GLY A 115 10.50 -8.08 0.66
CA GLY A 115 10.75 -7.28 -0.54
C GLY A 115 12.17 -7.43 -1.10
N ARG A 116 13.07 -8.11 -0.39
CA ARG A 116 14.48 -8.26 -0.77
C ARG A 116 14.61 -8.98 -2.11
N GLY A 117 15.41 -8.41 -3.00
CA GLY A 117 15.70 -8.99 -4.32
C GLY A 117 14.58 -8.86 -5.35
N LEU A 118 13.40 -8.31 -4.99
CA LEU A 118 12.29 -8.16 -5.93
C LEU A 118 12.48 -7.03 -6.94
N PHE A 119 13.38 -6.09 -6.68
CA PHE A 119 13.75 -5.01 -7.59
C PHE A 119 15.18 -4.55 -7.36
N ARG A 120 15.79 -4.01 -8.44
CA ARG A 120 17.16 -3.50 -8.45
C ARG A 120 17.22 -2.00 -8.14
N THR A 121 16.27 -1.24 -8.65
CA THR A 121 16.29 0.24 -8.58
C THR A 121 14.94 0.78 -8.15
N ALA A 122 14.95 1.89 -7.42
CA ALA A 122 13.76 2.57 -6.92
C ALA A 122 13.80 4.06 -7.30
N TRP A 123 12.71 4.60 -7.87
CA TRP A 123 12.52 6.04 -8.05
C TRP A 123 11.36 6.52 -7.19
N LEU A 124 11.67 7.41 -6.23
CA LEU A 124 10.73 7.90 -5.22
C LEU A 124 10.34 9.34 -5.53
N LEU A 125 9.06 9.58 -5.82
CA LEU A 125 8.56 10.91 -6.17
C LEU A 125 7.74 11.48 -5.01
N GLY A 126 8.38 12.28 -4.16
CA GLY A 126 7.72 12.93 -3.02
C GLY A 126 7.12 11.92 -2.02
N PRO A 127 7.94 11.07 -1.37
CA PRO A 127 7.43 10.11 -0.40
C PRO A 127 6.80 10.84 0.81
N ALA A 128 5.61 10.39 1.21
CA ALA A 128 4.92 10.88 2.40
C ALA A 128 4.62 9.69 3.31
N LEU A 129 5.28 9.62 4.47
CA LEU A 129 5.07 8.58 5.48
C LEU A 129 5.38 9.06 6.89
N THR A 130 4.64 8.51 7.87
CA THR A 130 5.08 8.48 9.26
C THR A 130 5.05 7.05 9.80
N PHE A 131 6.21 6.45 10.01
CA PHE A 131 6.31 5.15 10.67
C PHE A 131 6.35 5.35 12.18
N ASN A 132 5.21 5.32 12.87
CA ASN A 132 5.24 5.57 14.31
C ASN A 132 4.17 4.85 15.14
N ARG A 133 3.74 3.65 14.73
CA ARG A 133 2.85 2.82 15.57
C ARG A 133 3.18 1.34 15.47
N THR A 134 3.07 0.66 16.61
CA THR A 134 3.15 -0.80 16.69
C THR A 134 1.85 -1.43 16.20
N PHE A 135 1.91 -2.71 15.86
CA PHE A 135 0.71 -3.50 15.57
C PHE A 135 -0.28 -3.48 16.75
N GLU A 136 0.22 -3.55 17.98
CA GLU A 136 -0.62 -3.55 19.18
C GLU A 136 -1.43 -2.25 19.31
N ASP A 137 -0.76 -1.10 19.18
CA ASP A 137 -1.41 0.22 19.24
C ASP A 137 -2.52 0.34 18.18
N LEU A 138 -2.21 -0.07 16.94
CA LEU A 138 -3.14 0.01 15.82
C LEU A 138 -4.29 -0.97 15.93
N SER A 139 -4.02 -2.17 16.44
CA SER A 139 -5.05 -3.17 16.68
C SER A 139 -6.06 -2.68 17.70
N GLN A 140 -5.59 -2.12 18.82
CA GLN A 140 -6.47 -1.57 19.85
C GLN A 140 -7.30 -0.40 19.32
N HIS A 141 -6.68 0.53 18.60
CA HIS A 141 -7.34 1.69 18.01
C HIS A 141 -8.40 1.30 16.98
N ASN A 142 -8.05 0.46 15.99
CA ASN A 142 -8.97 -0.01 14.97
C ASN A 142 -10.14 -0.77 15.59
N ARG A 143 -9.88 -1.64 16.57
CA ARG A 143 -10.94 -2.40 17.25
C ARG A 143 -11.94 -1.47 17.94
N ALA A 144 -11.45 -0.48 18.69
CA ALA A 144 -12.30 0.51 19.34
C ALA A 144 -13.12 1.30 18.32
N PHE A 145 -12.50 1.70 17.21
CA PHE A 145 -13.15 2.43 16.12
C PHE A 145 -14.26 1.60 15.46
N PHE A 146 -13.99 0.35 15.10
CA PHE A 146 -14.98 -0.54 14.49
C PHE A 146 -16.15 -0.83 15.44
N LEU A 147 -15.91 -1.12 16.72
CA LEU A 147 -16.98 -1.36 17.70
C LEU A 147 -17.87 -0.12 17.92
N ALA A 148 -17.28 1.08 17.88
CA ALA A 148 -18.03 2.32 18.06
C ALA A 148 -18.96 2.65 16.88
N ARG A 149 -18.63 2.19 15.66
CA ARG A 149 -19.29 2.63 14.42
C ARG A 149 -20.09 1.57 13.67
N SER A 150 -19.74 0.29 13.81
CA SER A 150 -20.39 -0.82 13.09
C SER A 150 -21.68 -1.32 13.75
N GLY A 151 -22.01 -0.86 14.96
CA GLY A 151 -23.08 -1.42 15.78
C GLY A 151 -22.73 -2.75 16.46
N CYS A 152 -21.57 -3.34 16.13
CA CYS A 152 -21.08 -4.55 16.78
C CYS A 152 -20.72 -4.34 18.25
N LYS A 153 -20.91 -5.39 19.06
CA LYS A 153 -20.61 -5.39 20.51
C LYS A 153 -19.44 -6.27 20.90
N ASN A 154 -18.96 -7.12 19.99
CA ASN A 154 -17.89 -8.06 20.23
C ASN A 154 -17.21 -8.46 18.92
N ASP A 155 -16.11 -9.20 19.05
CA ASP A 155 -15.26 -9.63 17.94
C ASP A 155 -15.96 -10.63 17.01
N THR A 156 -16.86 -11.45 17.57
CA THR A 156 -17.66 -12.38 16.77
C THR A 156 -18.54 -11.62 15.77
N CYS A 157 -19.15 -10.50 16.18
CA CYS A 157 -19.92 -9.65 15.28
C CYS A 157 -19.02 -9.01 14.22
N LEU A 158 -17.86 -8.46 14.62
CA LEU A 158 -16.92 -7.82 13.68
C LEU A 158 -16.49 -8.77 12.55
N ARG A 159 -16.24 -10.05 12.87
CA ARG A 159 -15.87 -11.08 11.88
C ARG A 159 -16.96 -11.39 10.84
N HIS A 160 -18.22 -11.10 11.15
CA HIS A 160 -19.35 -11.37 10.25
C HIS A 160 -19.82 -10.12 9.50
N MET A 161 -19.12 -8.98 9.66
CA MET A 161 -19.42 -7.78 8.88
C MET A 161 -19.23 -8.05 7.38
N SER A 162 -20.12 -7.51 6.56
CA SER A 162 -19.93 -7.56 5.11
C SER A 162 -18.74 -6.66 4.71
N ALA A 163 -18.11 -6.94 3.58
CA ALA A 163 -17.05 -6.08 3.05
C ALA A 163 -17.54 -4.62 2.86
N LYS A 164 -18.81 -4.44 2.49
CA LYS A 164 -19.44 -3.13 2.38
C LYS A 164 -19.48 -2.43 3.74
N ASP A 165 -19.96 -3.10 4.78
CA ASP A 165 -20.05 -2.52 6.12
C ASP A 165 -18.67 -2.20 6.70
N VAL A 166 -17.66 -3.05 6.42
CA VAL A 166 -16.26 -2.79 6.81
C VAL A 166 -15.74 -1.51 6.17
N VAL A 167 -15.93 -1.37 4.85
CA VAL A 167 -15.48 -0.18 4.11
C VAL A 167 -16.23 1.06 4.57
N GLU A 168 -17.56 0.99 4.70
CA GLU A 168 -18.40 2.13 5.13
C GLU A 168 -18.08 2.57 6.57
N THR A 169 -17.80 1.62 7.46
CA THR A 169 -17.40 1.91 8.85
C THR A 169 -16.08 2.68 8.88
N TYR A 170 -15.13 2.32 8.03
CA TYR A 170 -13.77 2.86 7.98
C TYR A 170 -13.60 4.03 7.00
N LEU A 171 -14.69 4.64 6.52
CA LEU A 171 -14.59 5.81 5.64
C LEU A 171 -13.85 6.95 6.36
N TRP A 172 -12.65 7.24 5.86
CA TRP A 172 -11.61 8.21 6.26
C TRP A 172 -12.04 9.64 6.65
N LYS A 173 -13.33 9.99 6.54
CA LYS A 173 -13.84 11.32 6.91
C LYS A 173 -13.61 11.66 8.38
N ASP A 174 -13.53 10.64 9.24
CA ASP A 174 -13.51 10.80 10.69
C ASP A 174 -12.27 10.24 11.38
N GLU A 175 -11.33 9.66 10.64
CA GLU A 175 -10.04 9.32 11.21
C GLU A 175 -9.14 10.56 11.15
N PRO A 176 -8.82 11.22 12.28
CA PRO A 176 -7.68 12.12 12.36
C PRO A 176 -6.52 11.64 11.49
N SER A 177 -5.96 10.41 11.61
CA SER A 177 -4.79 9.86 10.85
C SER A 177 -4.81 10.03 9.33
N PHE A 178 -5.97 10.34 8.73
CA PHE A 178 -6.14 10.50 7.29
C PHE A 178 -6.82 11.81 6.88
N ARG A 179 -7.09 12.74 7.82
CA ARG A 179 -7.64 14.06 7.51
C ARG A 179 -6.57 14.99 6.92
N ILE A 180 -6.59 15.13 5.60
CA ILE A 180 -6.06 16.33 4.95
C ILE A 180 -7.20 17.35 4.98
N ARG A 181 -7.15 18.27 5.96
CA ARG A 181 -8.17 19.33 6.08
C ARG A 181 -8.13 20.30 4.89
N ASP A 182 -6.94 20.55 4.34
CA ASP A 182 -6.71 21.31 3.12
C ASP A 182 -5.41 20.80 2.44
N GLN A 183 -5.43 20.60 1.12
CA GLN A 183 -4.24 20.21 0.35
C GLN A 183 -3.27 21.38 0.16
N ASN A 184 -3.65 22.60 0.57
CA ASN A 184 -2.89 23.83 0.34
C ASN A 184 -2.23 24.41 1.60
N ASP A 185 -2.45 23.82 2.79
CA ASP A 185 -1.79 24.29 4.00
C ASP A 185 -0.34 23.79 4.09
N LEU A 186 0.54 24.64 4.64
CA LEU A 186 1.90 24.25 5.00
C LEU A 186 1.87 23.25 6.17
N PRO A 187 2.87 22.35 6.31
CA PRO A 187 3.00 21.46 7.47
C PRO A 187 2.93 22.23 8.80
N ILE A 188 1.81 22.13 9.52
CA ILE A 188 1.67 22.62 10.89
C ILE A 188 1.90 21.45 11.84
N GLN A 189 2.85 21.60 12.76
CA GLN A 189 3.16 20.62 13.79
C GLN A 189 1.90 20.27 14.58
N GLY A 190 1.53 18.99 14.61
CA GLY A 190 0.34 18.48 15.34
C GLY A 190 -0.97 18.49 14.55
N ILE A 191 -0.97 18.86 13.26
CA ILE A 191 -2.17 18.85 12.41
C ILE A 191 -2.13 17.74 11.35
N TYR A 192 -0.94 17.40 10.84
CA TYR A 192 -0.82 16.31 9.88
C TYR A 192 -0.86 14.99 10.59
N PRO A 193 -1.78 14.11 10.19
CA PRO A 193 -2.04 12.93 10.95
C PRO A 193 -1.33 11.76 10.26
N ASP A 194 -0.72 10.91 11.08
CA ASP A 194 0.27 9.92 10.63
C ASP A 194 -0.34 8.90 9.66
N GLN A 195 0.32 8.66 8.52
CA GLN A 195 -0.03 7.54 7.65
C GLN A 195 0.61 6.26 8.16
N LEU A 196 -0.19 5.23 8.38
CA LEU A 196 0.21 4.09 9.21
C LEU A 196 0.64 2.91 8.33
N ILE A 197 1.94 2.65 8.29
CA ILE A 197 2.53 1.36 7.90
C ILE A 197 3.12 0.72 9.16
N ILE A 198 2.86 -0.56 9.36
CA ILE A 198 3.34 -1.33 10.50
C ILE A 198 4.74 -1.84 10.19
N LEU A 199 5.74 -1.51 11.02
CA LEU A 199 7.15 -1.88 10.80
C LEU A 199 7.71 -2.87 11.84
N ASP A 200 6.94 -3.24 12.84
CA ASP A 200 7.37 -4.17 13.91
C ASP A 200 7.24 -5.66 13.52
N GLY A 201 6.84 -5.95 12.27
CA GLY A 201 7.01 -7.26 11.64
C GLY A 201 8.34 -7.31 10.89
N GLU A 202 9.20 -8.28 11.23
CA GLU A 202 10.50 -8.53 10.58
C GLU A 202 10.42 -8.63 9.04
#